data_AF-A0A9E5NK89-F1
#
_entry.id   AF-A0A9E5NK89-F1
#
_cell.length_a   1.000
_cell.length_b   1.000
_cell.length_c   1.000
_cell.angle_alpha   90.00
_cell.angle_beta   90.00
_cell.angle_gamma   90.00
#
_symmetry.space_group_name_H-M   'P 1'
#
loop_
_entity.id
_entity.type
_entity.pdbx_description
1 polymer ?
#
loop_
_entity_poly.entity_id
_entity_poly.type
_entity_poly.pdbx_seq_one_letter_code
_entity_poly.pdbx_strand_id
1 'polypeptide(L)'
;MSALAAFEGYLYASTSHDSGAGAEVWRCQTCDGSDWTQVVNNGFGNVETRLMPALEVLDGRLLLVVGNSDTGLEAWRTADGAVWQQVGFAGFGDANNLAPYWDNPVVVFDEWFYVGTWNYANGGEVWKMWRPSFVPLTMKSF
;
A
#
# COMPACT_ATOMS: atom_id res chain seq x y z
N MET A 1 -2.17 2.91 -14.74
CA MET A 1 -1.56 4.13 -14.16
C MET A 1 -0.63 3.67 -13.04
N SER A 2 0.40 4.44 -12.71
CA SER A 2 1.45 4.02 -11.77
C SER A 2 1.56 4.99 -10.59
N ALA A 3 1.83 4.49 -9.39
CA ALA A 3 2.25 5.29 -8.23
C ALA A 3 3.78 5.25 -8.09
N LEU A 4 4.37 6.32 -7.55
CA LEU A 4 5.81 6.46 -7.38
C LEU A 4 6.15 6.94 -5.96
N ALA A 5 7.13 6.31 -5.32
CA ALA A 5 7.62 6.76 -4.02
C ALA A 5 9.13 6.57 -3.88
N ALA A 6 9.83 7.55 -3.30
CA ALA A 6 11.24 7.42 -2.94
C ALA A 6 11.36 6.86 -1.51
N PHE A 7 12.10 5.76 -1.33
CA PHE A 7 12.27 5.10 -0.04
C PHE A 7 13.66 4.45 0.06
N GLU A 8 14.37 4.70 1.16
CA GLU A 8 15.71 4.14 1.45
C GLU A 8 16.72 4.24 0.29
N GLY A 9 16.71 5.35 -0.45
CA GLY A 9 17.64 5.59 -1.56
C GLY A 9 17.25 4.92 -2.88
N TYR A 10 16.05 4.34 -2.98
CA TYR A 10 15.48 3.81 -4.21
C TYR A 10 14.23 4.60 -4.61
N LEU A 11 13.95 4.65 -5.90
CA LEU A 11 12.63 4.99 -6.42
C LEU A 11 11.84 3.70 -6.63
N TYR A 12 10.62 3.66 -6.11
CA TYR A 12 9.66 2.57 -6.30
C TYR A 12 8.57 3.01 -7.27
N ALA A 13 8.17 2.10 -8.15
CA ALA A 13 7.05 2.27 -9.07
C ALA A 13 6.10 1.09 -8.94
N SER A 14 4.83 1.35 -8.67
CA SER A 14 3.79 0.33 -8.75
C SER A 14 3.09 0.39 -10.11
N THR A 15 2.84 -0.77 -10.71
CA THR A 15 2.08 -0.89 -11.96
C THR A 15 0.81 -1.69 -11.73
N SER A 16 -0.22 -1.38 -12.52
CA SER A 16 -1.51 -2.07 -12.51
C SER A 16 -1.75 -2.75 -13.85
N HIS A 17 -2.47 -3.86 -13.85
CA HIS A 17 -2.90 -4.57 -15.05
C HIS A 17 -4.43 -4.55 -15.18
N ASP A 18 -4.93 -4.51 -16.41
CA ASP A 18 -6.37 -4.49 -16.70
C ASP A 18 -7.03 -5.88 -16.57
N SER A 19 -6.28 -6.96 -16.75
CA SER A 19 -6.67 -8.35 -16.43
C SER A 19 -5.47 -9.30 -16.51
N GLY A 20 -5.62 -10.50 -15.97
CA GLY A 20 -4.69 -11.62 -16.16
C GLY A 20 -3.37 -11.56 -15.37
N ALA A 21 -3.10 -10.45 -14.69
CA ALA A 21 -1.96 -10.28 -13.79
C ALA A 21 -2.32 -9.33 -12.64
N GLY A 22 -1.68 -9.53 -11.49
CA GLY A 22 -1.77 -8.68 -10.31
C GLY A 22 -0.92 -7.42 -10.43
N ALA A 23 -1.02 -6.49 -9.47
CA ALA A 23 -0.11 -5.35 -9.41
C ALA A 23 1.34 -5.79 -9.23
N GLU A 24 2.26 -5.02 -9.79
CA GLU A 24 3.68 -5.22 -9.57
C GLU A 24 4.27 -3.99 -8.87
N VAL A 25 5.37 -4.20 -8.16
CA VAL A 25 6.19 -3.11 -7.63
C VAL A 25 7.61 -3.35 -8.06
N TRP A 26 8.21 -2.31 -8.64
CA TRP A 26 9.57 -2.29 -9.14
C TRP A 26 10.35 -1.22 -8.39
N ARG A 27 11.66 -1.42 -8.23
CA ARG A 27 12.55 -0.40 -7.67
C ARG A 27 13.83 -0.24 -8.48
N CYS A 28 14.36 0.96 -8.50
CA CYS A 28 15.65 1.31 -9.08
C CYS A 28 16.40 2.27 -8.15
N GLN A 29 17.72 2.28 -8.22
CA GLN A 29 18.56 3.18 -7.44
C GLN A 29 19.07 4.33 -8.31
N THR A 30 19.60 3.99 -9.49
CA THR A 30 20.08 4.92 -10.51
C THR A 30 18.95 5.33 -11.44
N CYS A 31 18.04 4.40 -11.77
CA CYS A 31 16.85 4.64 -12.56
C CYS A 31 17.14 5.14 -13.99
N ASP A 32 18.27 4.71 -14.56
CA ASP A 32 18.66 4.99 -15.96
C ASP A 32 18.10 3.96 -16.96
N GLY A 33 17.25 3.04 -16.46
CA GLY A 33 16.67 1.95 -17.22
C GLY A 33 17.41 0.63 -17.11
N SER A 34 18.61 0.60 -16.51
CA SER A 34 19.44 -0.62 -16.41
C SER A 34 19.25 -1.42 -15.12
N ASP A 35 18.70 -0.82 -14.07
CA ASP A 35 18.76 -1.33 -12.70
C ASP A 35 17.40 -1.57 -12.03
N TRP A 36 16.32 -1.60 -12.81
CA TRP A 36 15.00 -1.92 -12.30
C TRP A 36 14.91 -3.38 -11.87
N THR A 37 14.51 -3.60 -10.62
CA THR A 37 14.26 -4.93 -10.04
C THR A 37 12.84 -5.02 -9.51
N GLN A 38 12.11 -6.08 -9.89
CA GLN A 38 10.79 -6.36 -9.37
C GLN A 38 10.89 -6.85 -7.91
N VAL A 39 10.10 -6.25 -7.02
CA VAL A 39 10.04 -6.59 -5.57
C VAL A 39 8.66 -7.07 -5.14
N VAL A 40 7.62 -6.80 -5.92
CA VAL A 40 6.30 -7.42 -5.79
C VAL A 40 5.89 -7.93 -7.16
N ASN A 41 5.53 -9.21 -7.23
CA ASN A 41 5.06 -9.85 -8.45
C ASN A 41 3.60 -10.27 -8.29
N ASN A 42 2.80 -10.03 -9.32
CA ASN A 42 1.46 -10.57 -9.48
C ASN A 42 0.56 -10.39 -8.24
N GLY A 43 0.52 -9.19 -7.67
CA GLY A 43 -0.35 -8.83 -6.53
C GLY A 43 -0.08 -9.68 -5.29
N PHE A 44 1.20 -9.91 -4.97
CA PHE A 44 1.63 -10.84 -3.91
C PHE A 44 1.16 -12.29 -4.12
N GLY A 45 1.01 -12.70 -5.37
CA GLY A 45 0.50 -14.01 -5.77
C GLY A 45 -1.01 -14.06 -6.00
N ASN A 46 -1.74 -12.96 -5.79
CA ASN A 46 -3.14 -12.81 -6.14
C ASN A 46 -3.32 -11.87 -7.33
N VAL A 47 -3.80 -12.41 -8.46
CA VAL A 47 -4.03 -11.62 -9.68
C VAL A 47 -5.12 -10.56 -9.50
N GLU A 48 -6.04 -10.73 -8.54
CA GLU A 48 -7.11 -9.76 -8.32
C GLU A 48 -6.64 -8.55 -7.50
N THR A 49 -5.50 -8.65 -6.81
CA THR A 49 -4.83 -7.54 -6.12
C THR A 49 -4.08 -6.68 -7.14
N ARG A 50 -4.80 -5.80 -7.86
CA ARG A 50 -4.24 -5.05 -9.00
C ARG A 50 -4.79 -3.64 -9.22
N LEU A 51 -5.89 -3.28 -8.56
CA LEU A 51 -6.64 -2.10 -8.95
C LEU A 51 -6.02 -0.84 -8.35
N MET A 52 -5.66 0.10 -9.21
CA MET A 52 -5.35 1.48 -8.88
C MET A 52 -4.38 1.66 -7.67
N PRO A 53 -3.17 1.07 -7.70
CA PRO A 53 -2.27 1.10 -6.56
C PRO A 53 -1.80 2.52 -6.21
N ALA A 54 -1.47 2.71 -4.94
CA ALA A 54 -0.93 3.93 -4.35
C ALA A 54 0.29 3.59 -3.46
N LEU A 55 1.34 4.41 -3.49
CA LEU A 55 2.57 4.19 -2.71
C LEU A 55 2.89 5.40 -1.84
N GLU A 56 3.12 5.17 -0.55
CA GLU A 56 3.38 6.25 0.40
C GLU A 56 4.38 5.86 1.48
N VAL A 57 5.17 6.82 1.97
CA VAL A 57 6.17 6.58 3.01
C VAL A 57 5.68 7.11 4.35
N LEU A 58 5.68 6.25 5.36
CA LEU A 58 5.33 6.61 6.73
C LEU A 58 6.22 5.91 7.74
N ASP A 59 6.79 6.68 8.67
CA ASP A 59 7.51 6.15 9.84
C ASP A 59 8.64 5.17 9.44
N GLY A 60 9.44 5.56 8.44
CA GLY A 60 10.53 4.72 7.94
C GLY A 60 10.06 3.42 7.27
N ARG A 61 8.81 3.36 6.81
CA ARG A 61 8.25 2.24 6.07
C ARG A 61 7.61 2.72 4.79
N LEU A 62 7.70 1.91 3.74
CA LEU A 62 6.94 2.10 2.51
C LEU A 62 5.63 1.32 2.61
N LEU A 63 4.53 1.97 2.27
CA LEU A 63 3.19 1.42 2.21
C LEU A 63 2.72 1.33 0.77
N LEU A 64 2.01 0.26 0.46
CA LEU A 64 1.27 0.06 -0.77
C LEU A 64 -0.19 -0.15 -0.40
N VAL A 65 -1.08 0.66 -0.96
CA VAL A 65 -2.53 0.40 -0.93
C VAL A 65 -2.94 0.01 -2.34
N VAL A 66 -3.60 -1.13 -2.47
CA VAL A 66 -3.94 -1.70 -3.78
C VAL A 66 -5.32 -2.35 -3.71
N GLY A 67 -6.13 -2.11 -4.72
CA GLY A 67 -7.46 -2.65 -4.80
C GLY A 67 -7.50 -4.13 -5.19
N ASN A 68 -8.43 -4.86 -4.59
CA ASN A 68 -8.72 -6.26 -4.90
C ASN A 68 -10.16 -6.39 -5.42
N SER A 69 -10.34 -6.99 -6.60
CA SER A 69 -11.68 -7.17 -7.22
C SER A 69 -12.64 -8.02 -6.39
N ASP A 70 -12.11 -8.99 -5.65
CA ASP A 70 -12.89 -10.03 -4.97
C ASP A 70 -13.19 -9.65 -3.52
N THR A 71 -12.22 -9.05 -2.83
CA THR A 71 -12.27 -8.86 -1.38
C THR A 71 -12.25 -7.39 -0.97
N GLY A 72 -12.11 -6.46 -1.92
CA GLY A 72 -11.86 -5.05 -1.61
C GLY A 72 -10.41 -4.78 -1.25
N LEU A 73 -10.03 -3.50 -1.22
CA LEU A 73 -8.65 -3.05 -1.13
C LEU A 73 -7.87 -3.63 0.04
N GLU A 74 -6.56 -3.70 -0.17
CA GLU A 74 -5.57 -4.22 0.75
C GLU A 74 -4.51 -3.15 1.03
N ALA A 75 -3.89 -3.23 2.20
CA ALA A 75 -2.73 -2.43 2.54
C ALA A 75 -1.57 -3.33 2.94
N TRP A 76 -0.41 -3.02 2.40
CA TRP A 76 0.84 -3.73 2.59
C TRP A 76 1.92 -2.75 3.04
N ARG A 77 2.88 -3.21 3.85
CA ARG A 77 4.03 -2.40 4.26
C ARG A 77 5.33 -3.16 4.15
N THR A 78 6.42 -2.44 3.97
CA THR A 78 7.79 -2.96 4.06
C THR A 78 8.68 -2.00 4.83
N ALA A 79 9.69 -2.53 5.51
CA ALA A 79 10.71 -1.75 6.20
C ALA A 79 12.05 -1.73 5.44
N ASP A 80 12.22 -2.55 4.41
CA ASP A 80 13.48 -2.75 3.67
C ASP A 80 13.30 -2.73 2.14
N GLY A 81 12.05 -2.53 1.68
CA GLY A 81 11.70 -2.51 0.27
C GLY A 81 11.64 -3.88 -0.41
N ALA A 82 11.92 -4.97 0.32
CA ALA A 82 12.01 -6.32 -0.23
C ALA A 82 11.02 -7.29 0.43
N VAL A 83 10.88 -7.23 1.75
CA VAL A 83 9.95 -8.06 2.51
C VAL A 83 8.71 -7.24 2.85
N TRP A 84 7.57 -7.69 2.34
CA TRP A 84 6.28 -7.02 2.53
C TRP A 84 5.37 -7.81 3.47
N GLN A 85 4.61 -7.09 4.28
CA GLN A 85 3.63 -7.63 5.21
C GLN A 85 2.27 -6.99 4.96
N GLN A 86 1.22 -7.81 4.86
CA GLN A 86 -0.15 -7.31 4.82
C GLN A 86 -0.52 -6.73 6.19
N VAL A 87 -1.03 -5.51 6.19
CA VAL A 87 -1.50 -4.80 7.38
C VAL A 87 -2.96 -4.37 7.27
N GLY A 88 -3.56 -4.60 6.12
CA GLY A 88 -4.94 -4.31 5.81
C GLY A 88 -5.49 -5.21 4.73
N PHE A 89 -6.73 -5.64 4.88
CA PHE A 89 -7.38 -6.58 3.98
C PHE A 89 -8.90 -6.40 4.04
N ALA A 90 -9.59 -7.11 3.15
CA ALA A 90 -11.05 -7.15 3.07
C ALA A 90 -11.72 -5.76 2.96
N GLY A 91 -11.08 -4.81 2.25
CA GLY A 91 -11.57 -3.44 2.14
C GLY A 91 -11.77 -2.75 3.50
N PHE A 92 -10.98 -3.16 4.48
CA PHE A 92 -11.03 -2.81 5.91
C PHE A 92 -12.36 -3.04 6.63
N GLY A 93 -13.20 -3.93 6.12
CA GLY A 93 -14.46 -4.34 6.74
C GLY A 93 -15.67 -4.17 5.82
N ASP A 94 -15.51 -3.45 4.72
CA ASP A 94 -16.47 -3.38 3.61
C ASP A 94 -15.76 -3.77 2.30
N ALA A 95 -16.09 -4.94 1.76
CA ALA A 95 -15.52 -5.42 0.50
C ALA A 95 -15.89 -4.53 -0.71
N ASN A 96 -16.89 -3.64 -0.58
CA ASN A 96 -17.22 -2.68 -1.62
C ASN A 96 -16.20 -1.53 -1.73
N ASN A 97 -15.29 -1.39 -0.75
CA ASN A 97 -14.12 -0.51 -0.86
C ASN A 97 -13.08 -1.11 -1.81
N LEU A 98 -13.32 -1.02 -3.11
CA LEU A 98 -12.59 -1.81 -4.10
C LEU A 98 -11.14 -1.39 -4.29
N ALA A 99 -10.83 -0.09 -4.21
CA ALA A 99 -9.48 0.44 -4.44
C ALA A 99 -9.31 1.82 -3.78
N PRO A 100 -8.07 2.28 -3.53
CA PRO A 100 -7.83 3.71 -3.51
C PRO A 100 -8.03 4.21 -4.96
N TYR A 101 -8.81 5.26 -5.19
CA TYR A 101 -9.06 5.80 -6.54
C TYR A 101 -7.79 6.45 -7.12
N TRP A 102 -6.83 5.59 -7.51
CA TRP A 102 -5.43 5.88 -7.83
C TRP A 102 -4.64 6.38 -6.62
N ASP A 103 -3.48 7.02 -6.84
CA ASP A 103 -2.57 7.51 -5.79
C ASP A 103 -3.15 8.70 -5.00
N ASN A 104 -4.08 9.44 -5.59
CA ASN A 104 -4.62 10.70 -5.04
C ASN A 104 -5.31 10.64 -3.66
N PRO A 105 -6.03 9.56 -3.27
CA PRO A 105 -6.77 9.51 -2.01
C PRO A 105 -5.96 8.89 -0.87
N VAL A 106 -4.67 8.65 -1.06
CA VAL A 106 -3.78 8.12 -0.03
C VAL A 106 -2.82 9.22 0.38
N VAL A 107 -2.76 9.55 1.68
CA VAL A 107 -1.92 10.67 2.15
C VAL A 107 -1.45 10.45 3.58
N VAL A 108 -0.23 10.89 3.84
CA VAL A 108 0.29 11.08 5.20
C VAL A 108 0.05 12.52 5.65
N PHE A 109 -0.70 12.70 6.73
CA PHE A 109 -0.94 14.01 7.35
C PHE A 109 -0.92 13.90 8.86
N ASP A 110 -0.15 14.77 9.53
CA ASP A 110 0.01 14.78 10.99
C ASP A 110 0.40 13.40 11.55
N GLU A 111 1.36 12.76 10.88
CA GLU A 111 1.81 11.38 11.16
C GLU A 111 0.74 10.28 10.96
N TRP A 112 -0.45 10.62 10.51
CA TRP A 112 -1.49 9.63 10.25
C TRP A 112 -1.56 9.27 8.76
N PHE A 113 -1.82 8.01 8.49
CA PHE A 113 -2.08 7.51 7.15
C PHE A 113 -3.58 7.51 6.89
N TYR A 114 -4.00 8.23 5.85
CA TYR A 114 -5.39 8.31 5.42
C TYR A 114 -5.55 7.62 4.07
N VAL A 115 -6.64 6.85 3.92
CA VAL A 115 -6.98 6.14 2.69
C VAL A 115 -8.44 6.44 2.35
N GLY A 116 -8.67 7.14 1.25
CA GLY A 116 -9.99 7.27 0.64
C GLY A 116 -10.31 6.06 -0.24
N THR A 117 -11.55 5.58 -0.20
CA THR A 117 -11.97 4.38 -0.93
C THR A 117 -12.88 4.70 -2.11
N TRP A 118 -12.73 3.90 -3.16
CA TRP A 118 -13.67 3.86 -4.27
C TRP A 118 -14.69 2.75 -4.02
N ASN A 119 -15.95 3.14 -3.81
CA ASN A 119 -17.04 2.24 -3.47
C ASN A 119 -18.34 2.69 -4.17
N TYR A 120 -18.84 1.86 -5.08
CA TYR A 120 -20.05 2.13 -5.86
C TYR A 120 -21.35 1.71 -5.17
N ALA A 121 -21.27 0.85 -4.15
CA ALA A 121 -22.45 0.27 -3.53
C ALA A 121 -23.10 1.26 -2.56
N ASN A 122 -22.30 1.93 -1.73
CA ASN A 122 -22.78 2.80 -0.66
C ASN A 122 -21.97 4.10 -0.49
N GLY A 123 -20.98 4.34 -1.33
CA GLY A 123 -20.20 5.59 -1.39
C GLY A 123 -18.81 5.46 -0.78
N GLY A 124 -17.90 6.37 -1.16
CA GLY A 124 -16.52 6.34 -0.70
C GLY A 124 -16.37 6.61 0.80
N GLU A 125 -15.41 5.94 1.42
CA GLU A 125 -15.08 6.04 2.83
C GLU A 125 -13.69 6.65 3.02
N VAL A 126 -13.38 7.12 4.23
CA VAL A 126 -12.03 7.55 4.61
C VAL A 126 -11.58 6.77 5.83
N TRP A 127 -10.53 5.98 5.64
CA TRP A 127 -9.91 5.19 6.68
C TRP A 127 -8.68 5.88 7.23
N LYS A 128 -8.46 5.72 8.53
CA LYS A 128 -7.28 6.21 9.24
C LYS A 128 -6.58 5.02 9.87
N MET A 129 -5.33 4.78 9.52
CA MET A 129 -4.56 3.70 10.12
C MET A 129 -4.19 4.05 11.56
N TRP A 130 -4.65 3.24 12.53
CA TRP A 130 -4.31 3.44 13.94
C TRP A 130 -2.88 2.98 14.25
N ARG A 131 -2.15 3.77 15.05
CA ARG A 131 -0.82 3.44 15.54
C ARG A 131 -0.94 3.05 17.02
N PRO A 132 -0.60 1.81 17.42
CA PRO A 132 -0.31 1.54 18.81
C PRO A 132 0.99 2.26 19.18
N SER A 133 0.90 3.35 19.92
CA SER A 133 2.08 3.92 20.59
C SER A 133 2.53 2.91 21.65
N PHE A 134 3.70 2.30 21.48
CA PHE A 134 4.33 1.54 22.55
C PHE A 134 4.69 2.50 23.68
N VAL A 135 3.87 2.53 24.73
CA VAL A 135 4.30 3.08 26.01
C VAL A 135 5.19 2.00 26.64
N PRO A 136 6.49 2.25 26.87
CA PRO A 136 7.34 1.26 27.53
C PRO A 136 6.74 0.95 28.90
N LEU A 137 6.47 -0.33 29.14
CA LEU A 137 5.98 -0.83 30.42
C LEU A 137 7.12 -0.64 31.45
N THR A 138 7.20 0.54 32.06
CA THR A 138 8.07 0.74 33.22
C THR A 138 7.41 0.03 34.39
N MET A 139 7.83 -1.21 34.65
CA MET A 139 7.49 -1.89 35.88
C MET A 139 8.30 -1.26 37.01
N LYS A 140 7.66 -0.50 37.90
CA LYS A 140 8.23 -0.18 39.22
C LYS A 140 8.19 -1.48 40.04
N SER A 141 9.35 -2.08 40.27
CA SER A 141 9.53 -3.02 41.37
C SER A 141 9.47 -2.23 42.68
N PHE A 142 8.54 -2.57 43.57
CA PHE A 142 8.67 -2.31 45.00
C PHE A 142 9.27 -3.55 45.68
#